data_AF-A0A815JLK0-F1
#
_entry.id   AF-A0A815JLK0-F1
#
_cell.length_a   1.000
_cell.length_b   1.000
_cell.length_c   1.000
_cell.angle_alpha   90.00
_cell.angle_beta   90.00
_cell.angle_gamma   90.00
#
_symmetry.space_group_name_H-M   'P 1'
#
loop_
_entity.id
_entity.type
_entity.pdbx_description
1 polymer ?
#
loop_
_entity_poly.entity_id
_entity_poly.type
_entity_poly.pdbx_seq_one_letter_code
_entity_poly.pdbx_strand_id
1 'polypeptide(L)'
;MGWVSFNELGSMDCRGIMFDVTEGDSSPILVSLPPRKFFEYEHDTRDHTLGCIGDKMVKLDGSLISTFIHKSKVCLKSKASLDSPQVRQAESVLRKNAALDREIQSLAEEGYTINFELTSPRNRIVIPYEVEQLNLLSVRSHSTGENLFGTRLQQFLQDKYPAMMQNMVSYENCLASVVTVEGHRELIETIRKEQTGEGYVVEIILSDGTSYLTKVKNNTFLGLEKKKKNPGLR
;
A
#
# COMPACT_ATOMS: atom_id res chain seq x y z
N MET A 1 7.05 -8.06 17.80
CA MET A 1 6.81 -9.28 16.99
C MET A 1 8.04 -9.54 16.15
N GLY A 2 8.70 -10.68 16.36
CA GLY A 2 9.86 -11.11 15.58
C GLY A 2 9.44 -11.78 14.27
N TRP A 3 10.40 -12.02 13.38
CA TRP A 3 10.18 -12.61 12.05
C TRP A 3 9.41 -13.95 12.11
N VAL A 4 9.69 -14.78 13.12
CA VAL A 4 9.05 -16.10 13.33
C VAL A 4 7.52 -16.00 13.48
N SER A 5 7.00 -14.92 14.06
CA SER A 5 5.54 -14.73 14.21
C SER A 5 4.80 -14.46 12.89
N PHE A 6 5.53 -14.19 11.80
CA PHE A 6 4.94 -13.99 10.46
C PHE A 6 4.98 -15.24 9.57
N ASN A 7 5.49 -16.36 10.09
CA ASN A 7 5.45 -17.66 9.41
C ASN A 7 4.15 -18.43 9.69
N GLU A 8 3.34 -17.96 10.66
CA GLU A 8 2.06 -18.57 10.99
C GLU A 8 1.01 -18.26 9.91
N LEU A 9 0.13 -19.22 9.65
CA LEU A 9 -0.95 -19.07 8.66
C LEU A 9 -1.79 -17.82 8.96
N GLY A 10 -1.95 -16.95 7.97
CA GLY A 10 -2.76 -15.73 8.07
C GLY A 10 -2.10 -14.56 8.81
N SER A 11 -0.94 -14.73 9.46
CA SER A 11 -0.24 -13.67 10.21
C SER A 11 0.09 -12.43 9.36
N MET A 12 0.41 -12.64 8.07
CA MET A 12 0.70 -11.58 7.11
C MET A 12 -0.55 -10.76 6.75
N ASP A 13 -1.75 -11.32 6.93
CA ASP A 13 -3.04 -10.67 6.71
C ASP A 13 -3.57 -9.98 7.99
N CYS A 14 -3.01 -10.26 9.17
CA CYS A 14 -3.35 -9.65 10.46
C CYS A 14 -2.86 -8.19 10.61
N ARG A 15 -3.02 -7.37 9.57
CA ARG A 15 -2.59 -5.97 9.52
C ARG A 15 -3.72 -5.05 9.05
N GLY A 16 -4.80 -5.01 9.82
CA GLY A 16 -5.94 -4.14 9.58
C GLY A 16 -7.06 -4.79 8.75
N ILE A 17 -7.01 -6.10 8.53
CA ILE A 17 -8.18 -6.88 8.11
C ILE A 17 -9.37 -6.61 9.05
N MET A 18 -10.58 -6.59 8.50
CA MET A 18 -11.79 -6.28 9.26
C MET A 18 -12.96 -7.15 8.82
N PHE A 19 -13.70 -7.62 9.82
CA PHE A 19 -14.91 -8.41 9.63
C PHE A 19 -16.11 -7.67 10.24
N ASP A 20 -17.25 -7.74 9.58
CA ASP A 20 -18.54 -7.37 10.14
C ASP A 20 -19.08 -8.55 10.95
N VAL A 21 -19.47 -8.27 12.20
CA VAL A 21 -20.01 -9.23 13.17
C VAL A 21 -21.37 -8.77 13.72
N THR A 22 -22.02 -7.82 13.04
CA THR A 22 -23.28 -7.21 13.50
C THR A 22 -24.49 -8.15 13.36
N GLU A 23 -24.44 -9.12 12.46
CA GLU A 23 -25.53 -10.09 12.19
C GLU A 23 -25.48 -11.32 13.14
N GLY A 24 -25.18 -11.13 14.44
CA GLY A 24 -25.25 -12.18 15.48
C GLY A 24 -24.30 -13.38 15.29
N ASP A 25 -24.72 -14.58 15.74
CA ASP A 25 -23.99 -15.88 15.67
C ASP A 25 -23.70 -16.37 14.22
N SER A 26 -23.96 -15.55 13.20
CA SER A 26 -23.57 -15.86 11.83
C SER A 26 -22.06 -15.69 11.64
N SER A 27 -21.50 -16.39 10.65
CA SER A 27 -20.06 -16.34 10.39
C SER A 27 -19.62 -14.91 10.06
N PRO A 28 -18.52 -14.40 10.67
CA PRO A 28 -18.02 -13.06 10.39
C PRO A 28 -17.82 -12.82 8.89
N ILE A 29 -18.30 -11.68 8.40
CA ILE A 29 -18.23 -11.33 6.97
C ILE A 29 -16.99 -10.46 6.75
N LEU A 30 -16.09 -10.87 5.86
CA LEU A 30 -14.94 -10.05 5.49
C LEU A 30 -15.43 -8.76 4.80
N VAL A 31 -15.11 -7.60 5.37
CA VAL A 31 -15.50 -6.29 4.82
C VAL A 31 -14.32 -5.41 4.42
N SER A 32 -13.12 -5.73 4.88
CA SER A 32 -11.90 -5.04 4.48
C SER A 32 -10.69 -5.96 4.56
N LEU A 33 -9.92 -6.02 3.47
CA LEU A 33 -8.71 -6.79 3.34
C LEU A 33 -7.58 -5.87 2.80
N PRO A 34 -6.92 -5.08 3.66
CA PRO A 34 -5.78 -4.26 3.26
C PRO A 34 -4.61 -5.11 2.74
N PRO A 35 -3.53 -4.52 2.19
CA PRO A 35 -2.40 -5.28 1.68
C PRO A 35 -1.75 -6.10 2.79
N ARG A 36 -1.24 -7.28 2.43
CA ARG A 36 -0.40 -8.09 3.32
C ARG A 36 0.73 -7.27 3.89
N LYS A 37 1.17 -7.64 5.09
CA LYS A 37 2.42 -7.12 5.63
C LYS A 37 3.54 -7.41 4.62
N PHE A 38 4.33 -6.39 4.31
CA PHE A 38 5.60 -6.53 3.61
C PHE A 38 6.71 -5.84 4.39
N PHE A 39 7.94 -6.31 4.19
CA PHE A 39 9.10 -5.92 4.99
C PHE A 39 10.00 -4.97 4.22
N GLU A 40 10.92 -4.34 4.96
CA GLU A 40 12.03 -3.63 4.31
C GLU A 40 12.93 -4.66 3.65
N TYR A 41 13.53 -4.28 2.52
CA TYR A 41 14.40 -5.15 1.72
C TYR A 41 15.51 -5.82 2.56
N GLU A 42 16.07 -5.12 3.55
CA GLU A 42 17.13 -5.65 4.42
C GLU A 42 16.61 -6.43 5.64
N HIS A 43 15.34 -6.27 6.00
CA HIS A 43 14.73 -6.91 7.17
C HIS A 43 14.01 -8.21 6.80
N ASP A 44 13.93 -8.52 5.53
CA ASP A 44 13.50 -9.82 5.02
C ASP A 44 14.68 -10.79 5.07
N THR A 45 14.45 -12.05 5.45
CA THR A 45 15.52 -13.06 5.46
C THR A 45 15.74 -13.72 4.10
N ARG A 46 14.86 -13.42 3.13
CA ARG A 46 14.94 -13.96 1.77
C ARG A 46 16.01 -13.24 0.96
N ASP A 47 16.72 -13.99 0.13
CA ASP A 47 17.54 -13.39 -0.93
C ASP A 47 16.63 -12.94 -2.07
N HIS A 48 16.34 -11.64 -2.10
CA HIS A 48 15.50 -11.03 -3.12
C HIS A 48 16.11 -11.14 -4.53
N THR A 49 17.43 -11.33 -4.66
CA THR A 49 18.10 -11.42 -5.97
C THR A 49 17.83 -12.74 -6.71
N LEU A 50 17.20 -13.71 -6.04
CA LEU A 50 16.68 -14.93 -6.68
C LEU A 50 15.41 -14.68 -7.51
N GLY A 51 14.78 -13.51 -7.36
CA GLY A 51 13.66 -13.05 -8.18
C GLY A 51 14.03 -11.88 -9.09
N CYS A 52 13.20 -11.63 -10.09
CA CYS A 52 13.27 -10.42 -10.90
C CYS A 52 12.45 -9.28 -10.27
N ILE A 53 12.84 -8.05 -10.57
CA ILE A 53 12.08 -6.87 -10.16
C ILE A 53 10.95 -6.66 -11.16
N GLY A 54 9.71 -6.72 -10.67
CA GLY A 54 8.50 -6.41 -11.42
C GLY A 54 8.27 -4.90 -11.48
N ASP A 55 7.22 -4.43 -10.82
CA ASP A 55 6.95 -3.00 -10.70
C ASP A 55 7.62 -2.38 -9.46
N LYS A 56 8.08 -1.13 -9.59
CA LYS A 56 8.39 -0.26 -8.43
C LYS A 56 7.40 0.92 -8.39
N MET A 57 6.75 1.13 -7.26
CA MET A 57 5.80 2.23 -7.04
C MET A 57 6.36 3.19 -5.99
N VAL A 58 6.17 4.49 -6.20
CA VAL A 58 6.62 5.52 -5.25
C VAL A 58 6.04 5.21 -3.87
N LYS A 59 6.92 5.13 -2.87
CA LYS A 59 6.48 4.97 -1.49
C LYS A 59 6.16 6.33 -0.91
N LEU A 60 4.87 6.61 -0.77
CA LEU A 60 4.39 7.77 -0.05
C LEU A 60 4.51 7.56 1.48
N ASP A 61 4.62 8.68 2.18
CA ASP A 61 4.90 8.80 3.62
C ASP A 61 3.72 9.50 4.32
N GLY A 62 2.58 8.82 4.32
CA GLY A 62 1.32 9.33 4.85
C GLY A 62 0.64 8.29 5.74
N SER A 63 -0.66 8.13 5.57
CA SER A 63 -1.42 7.14 6.33
C SER A 63 -2.24 6.25 5.43
N LEU A 64 -2.06 4.94 5.59
CA LEU A 64 -2.87 3.93 4.92
C LEU A 64 -4.35 4.10 5.29
N ILE A 65 -5.17 4.32 4.27
CA ILE A 65 -6.62 4.31 4.31
C ILE A 65 -7.12 3.16 3.45
N SER A 66 -8.04 2.36 3.98
CA SER A 66 -8.67 1.25 3.27
C SER A 66 -10.18 1.42 3.27
N THR A 67 -10.83 0.96 2.21
CA THR A 67 -12.30 0.92 2.15
C THR A 67 -12.85 -0.26 2.93
N PHE A 68 -14.10 -0.15 3.35
CA PHE A 68 -14.91 -1.26 3.79
C PHE A 68 -16.38 -0.98 3.51
N ILE A 69 -17.20 -2.03 3.36
CA ILE A 69 -18.65 -1.88 3.23
C ILE A 69 -19.30 -2.04 4.60
N HIS A 70 -20.21 -1.14 4.93
CA HIS A 70 -21.14 -1.31 6.03
C HIS A 70 -22.53 -0.82 5.61
N LYS A 71 -23.54 -1.70 5.71
CA LYS A 71 -24.93 -1.41 5.32
C LYS A 71 -25.04 -0.80 3.91
N SER A 72 -24.40 -1.46 2.94
CA SER A 72 -24.35 -1.08 1.52
C SER A 72 -23.71 0.29 1.24
N LYS A 73 -22.96 0.85 2.19
CA LYS A 73 -22.20 2.09 1.98
C LYS A 73 -20.71 1.83 2.13
N VAL A 74 -19.91 2.39 1.24
CA VAL A 74 -18.47 2.43 1.44
C VAL A 74 -18.13 3.43 2.53
N CYS A 75 -17.33 2.95 3.46
CA CYS A 75 -16.72 3.72 4.53
C CYS A 75 -15.20 3.59 4.43
N LEU A 76 -14.49 4.50 5.08
CA LEU A 76 -13.03 4.52 5.12
C LEU A 76 -12.54 4.15 6.51
N LYS A 77 -11.43 3.43 6.57
CA LYS A 77 -10.72 3.12 7.83
C LYS A 77 -9.24 3.36 7.68
N SER A 78 -8.60 3.73 8.78
CA SER A 78 -7.15 3.63 8.89
C SER A 78 -6.75 2.18 9.19
N LYS A 79 -5.45 1.93 9.42
CA LYS A 79 -4.94 0.61 9.80
C LYS A 79 -5.72 -0.02 10.97
N ALA A 80 -6.03 0.74 12.01
CA ALA A 80 -6.56 0.22 13.27
C ALA A 80 -7.74 1.02 13.86
N SER A 81 -8.31 1.97 13.12
CA SER A 81 -9.39 2.82 13.62
C SER A 81 -10.34 3.24 12.50
N LEU A 82 -11.63 3.31 12.85
CA LEU A 82 -12.72 3.81 12.00
C LEU A 82 -12.97 5.31 12.16
N ASP A 83 -12.40 5.95 13.19
CA ASP A 83 -12.66 7.37 13.51
C ASP A 83 -11.37 8.08 13.95
N SER A 84 -10.27 7.83 13.24
CA SER A 84 -9.05 8.61 13.43
C SER A 84 -9.14 9.97 12.73
N PRO A 85 -8.31 10.96 13.12
CA PRO A 85 -8.18 12.21 12.38
C PRO A 85 -7.89 12.01 10.89
N GLN A 86 -7.12 10.97 10.55
CA GLN A 86 -6.81 10.59 9.18
C GLN A 86 -8.04 10.06 8.43
N VAL A 87 -8.90 9.27 9.08
CA VAL A 87 -10.16 8.83 8.46
C VAL A 87 -11.05 10.04 8.13
N ARG A 88 -11.26 10.94 9.08
CA ARG A 88 -12.07 12.16 8.85
C ARG A 88 -11.51 13.06 7.74
N GLN A 89 -10.17 13.15 7.64
CA GLN A 89 -9.50 13.85 6.54
C GLN A 89 -9.74 13.15 5.20
N ALA A 90 -9.53 11.84 5.15
CA ALA A 90 -9.74 11.02 3.95
C ALA A 90 -11.18 11.13 3.43
N GLU A 91 -12.17 11.06 4.32
CA GLU A 91 -13.57 11.25 3.94
C GLU A 91 -13.84 12.66 3.41
N SER A 92 -13.22 13.69 3.99
CA SER A 92 -13.33 15.07 3.52
C SER A 92 -12.76 15.24 2.11
N VAL A 93 -11.65 14.58 1.81
CA VAL A 93 -11.07 14.53 0.46
C VAL A 93 -12.02 13.81 -0.49
N LEU A 94 -12.51 12.62 -0.10
CA LEU A 94 -13.36 11.80 -0.94
C LEU A 94 -14.68 12.50 -1.29
N ARG A 95 -15.33 13.15 -0.31
CA ARG A 95 -16.58 13.91 -0.52
C ARG A 95 -16.45 15.04 -1.55
N LYS A 96 -15.23 15.53 -1.81
CA LYS A 96 -14.97 16.57 -2.83
C LYS A 96 -14.77 15.99 -4.23
N ASN A 97 -14.65 14.67 -4.37
CA ASN A 97 -14.43 13.97 -5.63
C ASN A 97 -15.52 12.90 -5.85
N ALA A 98 -16.70 13.34 -6.30
CA ALA A 98 -17.85 12.47 -6.53
C ALA A 98 -17.62 11.40 -7.62
N ALA A 99 -16.67 11.62 -8.54
CA ALA A 99 -16.31 10.59 -9.52
C ALA A 99 -15.56 9.44 -8.85
N LEU A 100 -14.54 9.75 -8.05
CA LEU A 100 -13.78 8.77 -7.28
C LEU A 100 -14.66 8.02 -6.28
N ASP A 101 -15.56 8.73 -5.58
CA ASP A 101 -16.49 8.13 -4.61
C ASP A 101 -17.41 7.07 -5.26
N ARG A 102 -17.97 7.37 -6.43
CA ARG A 102 -18.80 6.41 -7.18
C ARG A 102 -18.03 5.20 -7.67
N GLU A 103 -16.81 5.39 -8.19
CA GLU A 103 -15.96 4.29 -8.66
C GLU A 103 -15.55 3.38 -7.50
N ILE A 104 -15.18 3.97 -6.35
CA ILE A 104 -14.88 3.23 -5.12
C ILE A 104 -16.10 2.44 -4.64
N GLN A 105 -17.29 3.04 -4.63
CA GLN A 105 -18.52 2.36 -4.25
C GLN A 105 -18.77 1.14 -5.13
N SER A 106 -18.75 1.32 -6.46
CA SER A 106 -18.95 0.24 -7.42
C SER A 106 -17.97 -0.92 -7.20
N LEU A 107 -16.67 -0.61 -7.11
CA LEU A 107 -15.65 -1.64 -6.99
C LEU A 107 -15.68 -2.34 -5.62
N ALA A 108 -16.01 -1.61 -4.55
CA ALA A 108 -16.16 -2.23 -3.23
C ALA A 108 -17.34 -3.20 -3.18
N GLU A 109 -18.47 -2.88 -3.84
CA GLU A 109 -19.66 -3.74 -3.92
C GLU A 109 -19.36 -5.07 -4.65
N GLU A 110 -18.37 -5.07 -5.53
CA GLU A 110 -17.84 -6.28 -6.20
C GLU A 110 -16.91 -7.12 -5.29
N GLY A 111 -16.74 -6.76 -4.01
CA GLY A 111 -15.93 -7.53 -3.07
C GLY A 111 -14.44 -7.18 -3.12
N TYR A 112 -14.11 -5.91 -3.32
CA TYR A 112 -12.73 -5.42 -3.29
C TYR A 112 -12.48 -4.43 -2.16
N THR A 113 -11.26 -4.45 -1.63
CA THR A 113 -10.72 -3.40 -0.76
C THR A 113 -9.82 -2.49 -1.57
N ILE A 114 -10.14 -1.21 -1.60
CA ILE A 114 -9.34 -0.18 -2.24
C ILE A 114 -8.46 0.47 -1.18
N ASN A 115 -7.15 0.56 -1.45
CA ASN A 115 -6.15 1.03 -0.50
C ASN A 115 -5.47 2.30 -1.01
N PHE A 116 -5.50 3.33 -0.18
CA PHE A 116 -4.94 4.64 -0.45
C PHE A 116 -3.86 4.99 0.56
N GLU A 117 -2.93 5.85 0.17
CA GLU A 117 -2.17 6.68 1.10
C GLU A 117 -2.83 8.05 1.19
N LEU A 118 -3.25 8.46 2.39
CA LEU A 118 -3.60 9.85 2.67
C LEU A 118 -2.31 10.63 2.93
N THR A 119 -1.98 11.55 2.03
CA THR A 119 -0.93 12.55 2.22
C THR A 119 -1.57 13.88 2.57
N SER A 120 -1.00 14.62 3.53
CA SER A 120 -1.54 15.91 3.96
C SER A 120 -0.46 16.78 4.61
N PRO A 121 -0.48 18.12 4.41
CA PRO A 121 0.37 19.04 5.15
C PRO A 121 0.18 18.93 6.68
N ARG A 122 -0.99 18.48 7.13
CA ARG A 122 -1.35 18.35 8.55
C ARG A 122 -0.96 17.00 9.16
N ASN A 123 -0.51 16.05 8.36
CA ASN A 123 -0.19 14.68 8.77
C ASN A 123 1.26 14.32 8.45
N ARG A 124 2.19 15.27 8.67
CA ARG A 124 3.60 15.09 8.31
C ARG A 124 4.28 14.02 9.17
N ILE A 125 4.71 12.95 8.52
CA ILE A 125 5.57 11.94 9.13
C ILE A 125 7.03 12.38 8.98
N VAL A 126 7.61 12.36 7.80
CA VAL A 126 8.96 12.89 7.50
C VAL A 126 8.88 13.83 6.31
N ILE A 127 8.31 13.36 5.21
CA ILE A 127 8.16 14.11 3.97
C ILE A 127 7.01 15.14 4.11
N PRO A 128 7.26 16.43 3.84
CA PRO A 128 6.20 17.42 3.78
C PRO A 128 5.38 17.23 2.49
N TYR A 129 4.06 17.31 2.60
CA TYR A 129 3.14 17.36 1.47
C TYR A 129 2.42 18.69 1.46
N GLU A 130 2.25 19.28 0.28
CA GLU A 130 1.57 20.58 0.13
C GLU A 130 0.05 20.42 0.02
N VAL A 131 -0.38 19.31 -0.57
CA VAL A 131 -1.78 19.04 -0.87
C VAL A 131 -2.28 17.85 -0.05
N GLU A 132 -3.50 17.99 0.46
CA GLU A 132 -4.24 16.90 1.07
C GLU A 132 -4.97 16.07 0.01
N GLN A 133 -4.60 14.80 -0.15
CA GLN A 133 -5.14 13.95 -1.22
C GLN A 133 -5.09 12.45 -0.87
N LEU A 134 -5.95 11.68 -1.53
CA LEU A 134 -5.94 10.23 -1.51
C LEU A 134 -5.21 9.71 -2.74
N ASN A 135 -4.15 8.95 -2.51
CA ASN A 135 -3.33 8.38 -3.57
C ASN A 135 -3.53 6.87 -3.59
N LEU A 136 -4.05 6.32 -4.68
CA LEU A 136 -4.38 4.90 -4.81
C LEU A 136 -3.10 4.07 -4.92
N LEU A 137 -2.97 3.09 -4.02
CA LEU A 137 -1.83 2.20 -3.91
C LEU A 137 -2.11 0.81 -4.50
N SER A 138 -3.26 0.25 -4.14
CA SER A 138 -3.63 -1.11 -4.54
C SER A 138 -5.13 -1.37 -4.41
N VAL A 139 -5.58 -2.41 -5.09
CA VAL A 139 -6.91 -3.00 -4.94
C VAL A 139 -6.74 -4.46 -4.58
N ARG A 140 -7.49 -4.96 -3.59
CA ARG A 140 -7.36 -6.33 -3.11
C ARG A 140 -8.69 -7.06 -3.08
N SER A 141 -8.75 -8.20 -3.75
CA SER A 141 -9.96 -9.03 -3.84
C SER A 141 -10.22 -9.75 -2.52
N HIS A 142 -11.47 -9.75 -2.04
CA HIS A 142 -11.90 -10.54 -0.90
C HIS A 142 -11.98 -12.04 -1.21
N SER A 143 -12.28 -12.41 -2.47
CA SER A 143 -12.49 -13.80 -2.88
C SER A 143 -11.18 -14.55 -3.12
N THR A 144 -10.18 -13.90 -3.70
CA THR A 144 -8.90 -14.52 -4.05
C THR A 144 -7.76 -14.09 -3.13
N GLY A 145 -7.92 -12.97 -2.41
CA GLY A 145 -6.84 -12.34 -1.65
C GLY A 145 -5.76 -11.69 -2.52
N GLU A 146 -5.93 -11.69 -3.84
CA GLU A 146 -5.01 -11.10 -4.80
C GLU A 146 -4.95 -9.58 -4.64
N ASN A 147 -3.72 -9.05 -4.56
CA ASN A 147 -3.46 -7.62 -4.45
C ASN A 147 -2.95 -7.08 -5.79
N LEU A 148 -3.80 -6.34 -6.49
CA LEU A 148 -3.47 -5.65 -7.74
C LEU A 148 -2.61 -4.41 -7.43
N PHE A 149 -1.44 -4.36 -8.06
CA PHE A 149 -0.41 -3.35 -7.84
C PHE A 149 0.27 -3.00 -9.18
N GLY A 150 0.79 -1.77 -9.30
CA GLY A 150 1.54 -1.33 -10.48
C GLY A 150 0.80 -1.57 -11.80
N THR A 151 1.47 -2.22 -12.75
CA THR A 151 0.96 -2.56 -14.08
C THR A 151 -0.35 -3.32 -14.00
N ARG A 152 -0.47 -4.27 -13.05
CA ARG A 152 -1.70 -5.08 -12.90
C ARG A 152 -2.88 -4.24 -12.42
N LEU A 153 -2.62 -3.29 -11.53
CA LEU A 153 -3.66 -2.34 -11.09
C LEU A 153 -4.07 -1.42 -12.24
N GLN A 154 -3.11 -0.86 -12.96
CA GLN A 154 -3.38 0.01 -14.10
C GLN A 154 -4.29 -0.69 -15.13
N GLN A 155 -3.92 -1.90 -15.55
CA GLN A 155 -4.68 -2.70 -16.51
C GLN A 155 -6.10 -3.03 -16.00
N PHE A 156 -6.24 -3.32 -14.71
CA PHE A 156 -7.54 -3.62 -14.11
C PHE A 156 -8.48 -2.40 -14.11
N LEU A 157 -7.92 -1.20 -13.89
CA LEU A 157 -8.69 0.04 -13.84
C LEU A 157 -8.94 0.66 -15.21
N GLN A 158 -8.13 0.30 -16.20
CA GLN A 158 -8.17 0.85 -17.55
C GLN A 158 -9.59 0.80 -18.12
N ASP A 159 -10.01 1.91 -18.72
CA ASP A 159 -11.32 2.15 -19.35
C ASP A 159 -12.55 2.11 -18.41
N LYS A 160 -12.46 1.50 -17.24
CA LYS A 160 -13.59 1.32 -16.30
C LYS A 160 -13.61 2.33 -15.16
N TYR A 161 -12.44 2.70 -14.65
CA TYR A 161 -12.29 3.48 -13.42
C TYR A 161 -11.31 4.66 -13.61
N PRO A 162 -11.65 5.64 -14.47
CA PRO A 162 -10.76 6.75 -14.80
C PRO A 162 -10.42 7.66 -13.61
N ALA A 163 -11.33 7.88 -12.65
CA ALA A 163 -11.02 8.68 -11.47
C ALA A 163 -10.04 7.96 -10.54
N MET A 164 -10.21 6.64 -10.34
CA MET A 164 -9.24 5.83 -9.61
C MET A 164 -7.86 5.81 -10.29
N MET A 165 -7.82 5.72 -11.63
CA MET A 165 -6.56 5.81 -12.39
C MET A 165 -5.86 7.16 -12.19
N GLN A 166 -6.60 8.28 -12.22
CA GLN A 166 -6.02 9.61 -11.98
C GLN A 166 -5.43 9.76 -10.58
N ASN A 167 -5.96 9.02 -9.60
CA ASN A 167 -5.48 9.01 -8.24
C ASN A 167 -4.36 7.98 -7.99
N MET A 168 -4.00 7.15 -8.97
CA MET A 168 -2.98 6.11 -8.80
C MET A 168 -1.59 6.70 -8.59
N VAL A 169 -0.86 6.13 -7.64
CA VAL A 169 0.55 6.51 -7.40
C VAL A 169 1.41 6.08 -8.58
N SER A 170 2.33 6.97 -8.96
CA SER A 170 3.31 6.71 -10.01
C SER A 170 4.11 5.43 -9.74
N TYR A 171 4.29 4.65 -10.78
CA TYR A 171 5.08 3.43 -10.77
C TYR A 171 5.85 3.29 -12.08
N GLU A 172 6.82 2.38 -12.09
CA GLU A 172 7.60 2.00 -13.25
C GLU A 172 7.64 0.48 -13.34
N ASN A 173 7.42 -0.06 -14.54
CA ASN A 173 7.63 -1.47 -14.81
C ASN A 173 9.12 -1.71 -15.12
N CYS A 174 9.79 -2.49 -14.27
CA CYS A 174 11.23 -2.73 -14.37
C CYS A 174 11.56 -4.10 -14.98
N LEU A 175 10.56 -4.89 -15.37
CA LEU A 175 10.76 -6.28 -15.77
C LEU A 175 11.67 -6.43 -17.00
N ALA A 176 11.56 -5.50 -17.94
CA ALA A 176 12.41 -5.47 -19.14
C ALA A 176 13.75 -4.75 -18.93
N SER A 177 13.85 -3.83 -17.97
CA SER A 177 15.06 -3.03 -17.72
C SER A 177 16.00 -3.65 -16.69
N VAL A 178 15.49 -4.52 -15.82
CA VAL A 178 16.25 -5.17 -14.73
C VAL A 178 16.17 -6.68 -14.85
N VAL A 179 17.03 -7.23 -15.71
CA VAL A 179 17.02 -8.66 -16.08
C VAL A 179 18.17 -9.47 -15.48
N THR A 180 19.14 -8.80 -14.83
CA THR A 180 20.30 -9.44 -14.21
C THR A 180 20.33 -9.20 -12.70
N VAL A 181 21.04 -10.07 -11.99
CA VAL A 181 21.29 -9.91 -10.55
C VAL A 181 22.08 -8.62 -10.27
N GLU A 182 23.03 -8.27 -11.14
CA GLU A 182 23.79 -7.02 -11.05
C GLU A 182 22.88 -5.80 -11.22
N GLY A 183 21.98 -5.83 -12.21
CA GLY A 183 21.00 -4.75 -12.43
C GLY A 183 20.02 -4.61 -11.27
N HIS A 184 19.61 -5.73 -10.66
CA HIS A 184 18.80 -5.72 -9.43
C HIS A 184 19.53 -4.94 -8.33
N ARG A 185 20.79 -5.32 -8.04
CA ARG A 185 21.59 -4.66 -7.01
C ARG A 185 21.82 -3.18 -7.32
N GLU A 186 22.09 -2.84 -8.58
CA GLU A 186 22.27 -1.45 -9.01
C GLU A 186 21.02 -0.59 -8.82
N LEU A 187 19.83 -1.13 -9.13
CA LEU A 187 18.58 -0.41 -8.90
C LEU A 187 18.37 -0.15 -7.40
N ILE A 188 18.59 -1.15 -6.55
CA ILE A 188 18.47 -0.99 -5.08
C ILE A 188 19.44 0.09 -4.59
N GLU A 189 20.71 0.04 -5.00
CA GLU A 189 21.72 1.04 -4.65
C GLU A 189 21.36 2.45 -5.14
N THR A 190 20.77 2.54 -6.33
CA THR A 190 20.30 3.82 -6.89
C THR A 190 19.20 4.41 -6.02
N ILE A 191 18.19 3.62 -5.64
CA ILE A 191 17.14 4.05 -4.72
C ILE A 191 17.74 4.51 -3.39
N ARG A 192 18.76 3.82 -2.86
CA ARG A 192 19.40 4.19 -1.58
C ARG A 192 20.10 5.55 -1.63
N LYS A 193 20.59 5.96 -2.80
CA LYS A 193 21.30 7.22 -3.04
C LYS A 193 20.37 8.41 -3.33
N GLU A 194 19.09 8.16 -3.61
CA GLU A 194 18.12 9.24 -3.81
C GLU A 194 18.04 10.18 -2.59
N GLN A 195 17.82 11.46 -2.84
CA GLN A 195 17.83 12.50 -1.81
C GLN A 195 16.43 13.00 -1.43
N THR A 196 15.40 12.54 -2.14
CA THR A 196 14.01 13.01 -2.02
C THR A 196 13.04 11.85 -1.90
N GLY A 197 11.88 12.10 -1.27
CA GLY A 197 10.87 11.07 -1.03
C GLY A 197 11.29 10.05 0.05
N GLU A 198 10.47 9.02 0.26
CA GLU A 198 10.82 7.92 1.17
C GLU A 198 11.59 6.81 0.46
N GLY A 199 11.25 6.53 -0.80
CA GLY A 199 11.78 5.42 -1.60
C GLY A 199 10.64 4.74 -2.38
N TYR A 200 10.68 3.42 -2.51
CA TYR A 200 9.72 2.66 -3.31
C TYR A 200 9.21 1.40 -2.61
N VAL A 201 7.99 1.01 -2.96
CA VAL A 201 7.50 -0.36 -2.80
C VAL A 201 7.84 -1.10 -4.09
N VAL A 202 8.48 -2.26 -3.96
CA VAL A 202 9.04 -3.02 -5.08
C VAL A 202 8.43 -4.41 -5.08
N GLU A 203 7.94 -4.84 -6.24
CA GLU A 203 7.52 -6.21 -6.46
C GLU A 203 8.72 -7.09 -6.84
N ILE A 204 8.87 -8.22 -6.15
CA ILE A 204 9.81 -9.28 -6.51
C ILE A 204 9.00 -10.45 -7.04
N ILE A 205 9.29 -10.86 -8.29
CA ILE A 205 8.67 -11.98 -8.98
C ILE A 205 9.65 -13.16 -8.95
N LEU A 206 9.18 -14.31 -8.45
CA LEU A 206 9.96 -15.53 -8.34
C LEU A 206 9.85 -16.38 -9.62
N SER A 207 10.76 -17.34 -9.78
CA SER A 207 10.81 -18.22 -10.95
C SER A 207 9.57 -19.10 -11.12
N ASP A 208 8.80 -19.35 -10.05
CA ASP A 208 7.53 -20.05 -10.08
C ASP A 208 6.33 -19.15 -10.48
N GLY A 209 6.59 -17.88 -10.78
CA GLY A 209 5.59 -16.89 -11.16
C GLY A 209 4.87 -16.23 -9.99
N THR A 210 5.12 -16.66 -8.75
CA THR A 210 4.59 -15.96 -7.57
C THR A 210 5.34 -14.65 -7.33
N SER A 211 4.68 -13.68 -6.69
CA SER A 211 5.31 -12.41 -6.35
C SER A 211 5.01 -11.96 -4.92
N TYR A 212 5.86 -11.07 -4.42
CA TYR A 212 5.63 -10.39 -3.15
C TYR A 212 6.18 -8.97 -3.20
N LEU A 213 5.65 -8.12 -2.32
CA LEU A 213 6.13 -6.76 -2.17
C LEU A 213 7.22 -6.69 -1.09
N THR A 214 8.18 -5.81 -1.32
CA THR A 214 9.16 -5.34 -0.33
C THR A 214 9.24 -3.81 -0.42
N LYS A 215 9.88 -3.16 0.55
CA LYS A 215 10.09 -1.70 0.50
C LYS A 215 11.55 -1.34 0.64
N VAL A 216 11.99 -0.44 -0.21
CA VAL A 216 13.36 0.07 -0.30
C VAL A 216 13.29 1.56 0.01
N LYS A 217 13.91 2.01 1.10
CA LYS A 217 13.88 3.41 1.52
C LYS A 217 15.20 4.11 1.24
N ASN A 218 15.21 5.33 0.77
CA ASN A 218 16.49 6.02 0.57
C ASN A 218 17.18 6.34 1.93
N ASN A 219 18.51 6.48 1.88
CA ASN A 219 19.31 6.67 3.10
C ASN A 219 19.01 8.02 3.78
N THR A 220 18.67 9.03 2.99
CA THR A 220 18.30 10.37 3.50
C THR A 220 17.04 10.31 4.36
N PHE A 221 15.99 9.64 3.89
CA PHE A 221 14.76 9.40 4.65
C PHE A 221 15.04 8.60 5.91
N LEU A 222 15.79 7.50 5.83
CA LEU A 222 16.13 6.67 6.98
C LEU A 222 16.86 7.47 8.07
N GLY A 223 17.77 8.37 7.67
CA GLY A 223 18.44 9.29 8.58
C GLY A 223 17.47 10.24 9.29
N LEU A 224 16.52 10.83 8.55
CA LEU A 224 15.50 11.72 9.10
C LEU A 224 14.50 10.98 10.01
N GLU A 225 14.05 9.79 9.61
CA GLU A 225 13.13 8.95 10.39
C GLU A 225 13.77 8.55 11.74
N LYS A 226 15.05 8.16 11.73
CA LYS A 226 15.81 7.84 12.97
C LYS A 226 15.90 9.05 13.90
N LYS A 227 16.25 10.24 13.37
CA LYS A 227 16.31 11.48 14.16
C LYS A 227 14.96 11.84 14.78
N LYS A 228 13.85 11.64 14.04
CA LYS A 228 12.51 11.90 14.55
C LYS A 228 12.12 10.94 15.67
N LYS A 229 12.49 9.65 15.57
CA LYS A 229 12.21 8.64 16.61
C LYS A 229 13.07 8.84 17.85
N ASN A 230 14.33 9.27 17.67
CA ASN A 230 15.30 9.45 18.75
C ASN A 230 15.89 10.88 18.72
N PRO A 231 15.15 11.90 19.21
CA PRO A 231 15.57 13.30 19.12
C PRO A 231 16.84 13.65 19.93
N GLY A 232 17.37 12.73 20.75
CA GLY A 232 18.55 12.92 21.60
C GLY A 232 19.89 12.48 21.01
N LEU A 233 19.92 11.87 19.82
CA LEU A 233 21.18 11.52 19.12
C LEU A 233 21.64 12.73 18.29
N ARG A 234 22.51 13.55 18.88
CA ARG A 234 23.34 14.54 18.18
C ARG A 234 24.71 13.95 17.87
#